data_AF-A0A1B0ZSR9-F1
#
_entry.id   AF-A0A1B0ZSR9-F1
#
_cell.length_a   1.000
_cell.length_b   1.000
_cell.length_c   1.000
_cell.angle_alpha   90.00
_cell.angle_beta   90.00
_cell.angle_gamma   90.00
#
_symmetry.space_group_name_H-M   'P 1'
#
loop_
_entity.id
_entity.type
_entity.pdbx_description
1 polymer ?
#
loop_
_entity_poly.entity_id
_entity_poly.type
_entity_poly.pdbx_seq_one_letter_code
_entity_poly.pdbx_strand_id
1 'polypeptide(L)' 'MANRTAHLAYIEETGAVAQAGPLLDQNGEMVGSLIILDVEDMAAGEAWAANDPYNKAGLFEAVELITWKKVVG' A
#
# COMPACT_ATOMS: atom_id res chain seq x y z
N MET A 1 -6.86 -5.28 -14.10
CA MET A 1 -7.10 -3.88 -14.49
C MET A 1 -8.10 -3.18 -13.57
N ALA A 2 -9.32 -3.71 -13.36
CA ALA A 2 -10.34 -3.07 -12.50
C ALA A 2 -9.84 -2.73 -11.07
N ASN A 3 -9.17 -3.68 -10.41
CA ASN A 3 -8.67 -3.47 -9.05
C ASN A 3 -7.57 -2.40 -8.98
N ARG A 4 -6.77 -2.22 -10.04
CA ARG A 4 -5.67 -1.25 -10.07
C ARG A 4 -6.20 0.18 -10.11
N THR A 5 -7.22 0.42 -10.93
CA THR A 5 -7.88 1.72 -10.99
C THR A 5 -8.53 2.06 -9.65
N ALA A 6 -9.24 1.11 -9.02
CA ALA A 6 -9.84 1.33 -7.72
C ALA A 6 -8.79 1.59 -6.62
N HIS A 7 -7.69 0.83 -6.62
CA HIS A 7 -6.57 1.01 -5.70
C HIS A 7 -5.93 2.39 -5.84
N LEU A 8 -5.63 2.83 -7.07
CA LEU A 8 -5.04 4.16 -7.31
C LEU A 8 -6.00 5.30 -6.91
N ALA A 9 -7.30 5.14 -7.18
CA ALA A 9 -8.30 6.11 -6.74
C ALA A 9 -8.39 6.17 -5.20
N TYR A 10 -8.31 5.03 -4.52
CA TYR A 10 -8.28 4.96 -3.06
C TYR A 10 -7.03 5.64 -2.47
N ILE A 11 -5.87 5.43 -3.09
CA ILE A 11 -4.63 6.14 -2.74
C ILE A 11 -4.81 7.66 -2.85
N GLU A 12 -5.37 8.14 -3.96
CA GLU A 12 -5.59 9.56 -4.20
C GLU A 12 -6.61 10.17 -3.23
N GLU A 13 -7.73 9.49 -3.01
CA GLU A 13 -8.83 9.95 -2.14
C GLU A 13 -8.40 10.07 -0.68
N THR A 14 -7.62 9.10 -0.19
CA THR A 14 -7.21 9.10 1.23
C THR A 14 -6.14 10.14 1.54
N GLY A 15 -5.32 10.53 0.57
CA GLY A 15 -4.21 11.47 0.76
C GLY A 15 -3.15 11.00 1.77
N ALA A 16 -3.23 9.75 2.24
CA ALA A 16 -2.39 9.20 3.30
C ALA A 16 -1.08 8.59 2.78
N VAL A 17 -0.87 8.54 1.48
CA VAL A 17 0.26 7.86 0.86
C VAL A 17 1.35 8.85 0.49
N ALA A 18 2.51 8.74 1.14
CA ALA A 18 3.69 9.54 0.79
C ALA A 18 4.41 8.98 -0.44
N GLN A 19 4.53 7.64 -0.54
CA GLN A 19 5.15 6.93 -1.66
C GLN A 19 4.49 5.57 -1.84
N ALA A 20 4.34 5.13 -3.10
CA ALA A 20 3.86 3.79 -3.41
C ALA A 20 4.48 3.27 -4.70
N GLY A 21 4.70 1.95 -4.77
CA GLY A 21 5.19 1.30 -5.97
C GLY A 21 5.10 -0.22 -5.90
N PRO A 22 5.13 -0.91 -7.05
CA PRO A 22 5.19 -2.37 -7.05
C PRO A 22 6.56 -2.84 -6.53
N LEU A 23 6.53 -3.93 -5.76
CA LEU A 23 7.74 -4.73 -5.56
C LEU A 23 7.95 -5.59 -6.80
N LEU A 24 9.19 -5.68 -7.26
CA LEU A 24 9.55 -6.42 -8.46
C LEU A 24 10.44 -7.61 -8.10
N ASP A 25 10.27 -8.72 -8.82
CA ASP A 25 11.21 -9.84 -8.76
C ASP A 25 12.47 -9.57 -9.62
N GLN A 26 13.33 -10.57 -9.75
CA GLN A 26 14.58 -10.48 -10.53
C GLN A 26 14.34 -10.32 -12.04
N ASN A 27 13.15 -10.65 -12.53
CA ASN A 27 12.76 -10.52 -13.93
C ASN A 27 12.03 -9.20 -14.21
N GLY A 28 11.77 -8.39 -13.17
CA GLY A 28 11.00 -7.15 -13.27
C GLY A 28 9.48 -7.35 -13.22
N GLU A 29 9.02 -8.56 -12.87
CA GLU A 29 7.59 -8.86 -12.70
C GLU A 29 7.11 -8.35 -11.34
N MET A 30 5.88 -7.81 -11.31
CA MET A 30 5.30 -7.30 -10.08
C MET A 30 4.89 -8.46 -9.17
N VAL A 31 5.47 -8.51 -7.96
CA VAL A 31 5.22 -9.56 -6.96
C VAL A 31 4.61 -9.04 -5.67
N GLY A 32 4.35 -7.74 -5.58
CA GLY A 32 3.71 -7.13 -4.41
C GLY A 32 3.63 -5.63 -4.52
N SER A 33 3.41 -4.97 -3.39
CA SER A 33 3.34 -3.51 -3.29
C SER A 33 4.10 -3.04 -2.05
N LEU A 34 4.83 -1.94 -2.19
CA LEU A 34 5.39 -1.19 -1.08
C LEU A 34 4.68 0.16 -1.03
N ILE A 35 4.11 0.47 0.12
CA ILE A 35 3.35 1.70 0.35
C ILE A 35 3.86 2.30 1.66
N ILE A 36 4.30 3.55 1.59
CA ILE A 36 4.71 4.35 2.74
C ILE A 36 3.57 5.29 3.07
N LEU A 37 2.93 5.03 4.20
CA LEU A 37 1.82 5.81 4.72
C LEU A 37 2.33 6.94 5.63
N ASP A 38 1.71 8.11 5.51
CA ASP A 38 1.83 9.23 6.43
C ASP A 38 0.52 9.30 7.23
N VAL A 39 0.50 8.63 8.38
CA VAL A 39 -0.66 8.44 9.24
C VAL A 39 -0.28 8.66 10.71
N GLU A 40 -1.26 9.02 11.53
CA GLU A 40 -1.05 9.39 12.93
C GLU A 40 -0.49 8.24 13.78
N ASP A 41 -1.00 7.01 13.55
CA ASP A 41 -0.60 5.83 14.31
C ASP A 41 -0.77 4.52 13.50
N MET A 42 -0.40 3.41 14.14
CA MET A 42 -0.53 2.07 13.54
C MET A 42 -1.98 1.70 13.28
N ALA A 43 -2.93 2.10 14.13
CA ALA A 43 -4.33 1.76 13.96
C ALA A 43 -4.92 2.40 12.69
N ALA A 44 -4.53 3.65 12.40
CA ALA A 44 -4.85 4.31 11.14
C ALA A 44 -4.23 3.57 9.93
N GLY A 45 -2.99 3.10 10.05
CA GLY A 45 -2.34 2.29 9.01
C GLY A 45 -3.03 0.96 8.75
N GLU A 46 -3.39 0.23 9.81
CA GLU A 46 -4.13 -1.03 9.73
C GLU A 46 -5.52 -0.83 9.09
N ALA A 47 -6.23 0.23 9.49
CA ALA A 47 -7.53 0.57 8.92
C ALA A 47 -7.41 0.92 7.43
N TRP A 48 -6.37 1.63 7.03
CA TRP A 48 -6.09 1.94 5.63
C TRP A 48 -5.82 0.67 4.83
N ALA A 49 -4.91 -0.18 5.30
CA ALA A 49 -4.54 -1.44 4.63
C ALA A 49 -5.72 -2.40 4.51
N ALA A 50 -6.57 -2.50 5.55
CA ALA A 50 -7.79 -3.30 5.52
C ALA A 50 -8.80 -2.80 4.47
N ASN A 51 -8.78 -1.51 4.17
CA ASN A 51 -9.73 -0.89 3.24
C ASN A 51 -9.25 -0.81 1.79
N ASP A 52 -7.97 -1.07 1.53
CA ASP A 52 -7.38 -1.12 0.20
C ASP A 52 -8.16 -2.08 -0.73
N PRO A 53 -8.62 -1.61 -1.91
CA PRO A 53 -9.26 -2.45 -2.92
C PRO A 53 -8.48 -3.70 -3.32
N TYR A 54 -7.13 -3.66 -3.33
CA TYR A 54 -6.31 -4.85 -3.56
C TYR A 54 -6.44 -5.88 -2.44
N ASN A 55 -6.44 -5.42 -1.19
CA ASN A 55 -6.61 -6.29 -0.03
C ASN A 55 -8.02 -6.89 0.02
N LYS A 56 -9.05 -6.08 -0.22
CA LYS A 56 -10.46 -6.54 -0.31
C LYS A 56 -10.68 -7.55 -1.44
N ALA A 57 -9.91 -7.44 -2.52
CA ALA A 57 -9.94 -8.39 -3.63
C ALA A 57 -9.13 -9.68 -3.36
N GLY A 58 -8.46 -9.80 -2.20
CA GLY A 58 -7.64 -10.96 -1.85
C GLY A 58 -6.42 -11.13 -2.76
N LEU A 59 -5.87 -10.03 -3.30
CA LEU A 59 -4.71 -10.09 -4.20
C LEU A 59 -3.39 -10.32 -3.46
N PHE A 60 -3.33 -10.00 -2.16
CA PHE A 60 -2.14 -10.19 -1.35
C PHE A 60 -2.18 -11.55 -0.67
N GLU A 61 -1.10 -12.31 -0.79
CA GLU A 61 -0.90 -13.53 0.01
C GLU A 61 -0.69 -13.19 1.49
N ALA A 62 0.02 -12.09 1.77
CA ALA A 62 0.26 -11.57 3.10
C ALA A 62 0.34 -10.04 3.08
N VAL A 63 -0.04 -9.41 4.20
CA VAL A 63 0.09 -7.98 4.44
C VAL A 63 0.86 -7.80 5.75
N GLU A 64 1.95 -7.03 5.70
CA GLU A 64 2.78 -6.70 6.87
C GLU A 64 2.82 -5.18 7.03
N LEU A 65 2.63 -4.70 8.26
CA LEU A 65 2.73 -3.29 8.61
C LEU A 65 3.84 -3.09 9.63
N ILE A 66 4.72 -2.13 9.36
CA ILE A 66 5.88 -1.82 10.21
C ILE A 66 5.96 -0.32 10.37
N THR A 67 6.07 0.17 11.61
CA THR A 67 6.40 1.57 11.86
C THR A 67 7.81 1.85 11.36
N TRP A 68 7.92 2.71 10.35
CA TRP A 68 9.19 3.15 9.80
C TRP A 68 9.44 4.62 10.10
N LYS A 69 10.64 4.95 10.59
CA LYS A 69 11.07 6.33 10.80
C LYS A 69 11.91 6.77 9.61
N LYS A 70 11.38 7.67 8.77
CA LYS A 70 12.15 8.34 7.72
C LYS A 70 13.29 9.15 8.35
N VAL A 71 14.54 8.81 8.01
CA VAL A 71 15.74 9.54 8.47
C VAL A 71 16.27 10.48 7.38
N VAL A 72 16.14 10.08 6.10
CA VAL A 72 16.62 10.82 4.93
C VAL A 72 15.61 10.63 3.78
N GLY A 73 15.43 11.66 2.93
CA GLY A 73 14.72 11.56 1.65
C GLY A 73 14.11 12.87 1.17
#